data_AF-A0A3A2IYA1-F1
#
_entry.id   AF-A0A3A2IYA1-F1
#
_cell.length_a   1.000
_cell.length_b   1.000
_cell.length_c   1.000
_cell.angle_alpha   90.00
_cell.angle_beta   90.00
_cell.angle_gamma   90.00
#
_symmetry.space_group_name_H-M   'P 1'
#
loop_
_entity.id
_entity.type
_entity.pdbx_description
1 polymer ?
#
loop_
_entity_poly.entity_id
_entity_poly.type
_entity_poly.pdbx_seq_one_letter_code
_entity_poly.pdbx_strand_id
1 'polypeptide(L)' 'MADVTELFIIMLLIASAAFAPLGYFIYKYTKKNGEPFGEIEPHGDSHSFVNDLAETAIHFIKSRLGKK' A
#
# COMPACT_ATOMS: atom_id res chain seq x y z
N MET A 1 10.54 26.63 -25.97
CA MET A 1 10.99 26.35 -24.58
C MET A 1 9.87 25.78 -23.71
N ALA A 2 8.68 26.40 -23.66
CA ALA A 2 7.57 25.90 -22.84
C ALA A 2 7.09 24.48 -23.24
N ASP A 3 6.96 24.20 -24.53
CA ASP A 3 6.47 22.91 -25.06
C ASP A 3 7.36 21.70 -24.67
N VAL A 4 8.69 21.87 -24.78
CA VAL A 4 9.65 20.83 -24.39
C VAL A 4 9.66 20.63 -22.87
N THR A 5 9.54 21.71 -22.11
CA THR A 5 9.48 21.65 -20.64
C THR A 5 8.23 20.92 -20.15
N GLU A 6 7.07 21.19 -20.77
CA GLU A 6 5.81 20.51 -20.45
C GLU A 6 5.90 19.01 -20.75
N LEU A 7 6.41 18.65 -21.93
CA LEU A 7 6.60 17.26 -22.33
C LEU A 7 7.56 16.52 -21.39
N PHE A 8 8.64 17.18 -20.96
CA PHE A 8 9.58 16.63 -19.98
C PHE A 8 8.93 16.37 -18.61
N ILE A 9 8.11 17.31 -18.11
CA ILE A 9 7.40 17.16 -16.82
C ILE A 9 6.39 16.01 -16.88
N ILE A 10 5.61 15.92 -17.95
CA ILE A 10 4.62 14.85 -18.13
C ILE A 10 5.32 13.48 -18.19
N MET A 11 6.45 13.40 -18.90
CA MET A 11 7.22 12.17 -18.99
C MET A 11 7.76 11.74 -17.62
N LEU A 12 8.24 12.67 -16.80
CA LEU A 12 8.67 12.38 -15.43
C LEU A 12 7.52 11.91 -14.54
N LEU A 13 6.34 12.54 -14.64
CA LEU A 13 5.17 12.12 -13.89
C LEU A 13 4.77 10.68 -14.24
N ILE A 14 4.66 10.36 -15.53
CA ILE A 14 4.29 9.01 -16.00
C ILE A 14 5.34 8.00 -15.57
N ALA A 15 6.63 8.31 -15.73
CA ALA A 15 7.72 7.43 -15.30
C ALA A 15 7.65 7.18 -13.79
N SER A 16 7.52 8.23 -12.99
CA SER A 16 7.44 8.09 -11.52
C SER A 16 6.24 7.24 -11.10
N ALA A 17 5.08 7.39 -11.75
CA ALA A 17 3.89 6.59 -11.49
C ALA A 17 4.07 5.11 -11.89
N ALA A 18 4.72 4.86 -13.03
CA ALA A 18 5.00 3.50 -13.50
C ALA A 18 6.03 2.77 -12.62
N PHE A 19 7.04 3.49 -12.14
CA PHE A 19 8.11 2.94 -11.28
C PHE A 19 7.77 2.94 -9.79
N ALA A 20 6.74 3.67 -9.34
CA ALA A 20 6.33 3.71 -7.94
C ALA A 20 5.97 2.32 -7.38
N PRO A 21 5.19 1.45 -8.06
CA PRO A 21 4.96 0.09 -7.61
C PRO A 21 6.27 -0.70 -7.47
N LEU A 22 7.15 -0.64 -8.48
CA LEU A 22 8.45 -1.33 -8.46
C LEU A 22 9.31 -0.88 -7.26
N GLY A 23 9.40 0.43 -7.02
CA GLY A 23 10.12 0.99 -5.87
C GLY A 23 9.52 0.53 -4.54
N TYR A 24 8.19 0.48 -4.43
CA TYR A 24 7.50 -0.06 -3.26
C TYR A 24 7.80 -1.55 -3.03
N PHE A 25 7.78 -2.37 -4.09
CA PHE A 25 8.16 -3.78 -4.03
C PHE A 25 9.59 -3.93 -3.50
N ILE A 26 10.56 -3.22 -4.10
CA ILE A 26 11.96 -3.29 -3.68
C ILE A 26 12.10 -2.87 -2.22
N TYR A 27 11.52 -1.73 -1.83
CA TYR A 27 11.59 -1.25 -0.44
C TYR A 27 10.97 -2.23 0.56
N LYS A 28 9.80 -2.80 0.22
CA LYS A 28 9.06 -3.71 1.09
C LYS A 28 9.82 -5.02 1.30
N TYR A 29 10.40 -5.57 0.24
CA TYR A 29 10.96 -6.93 0.24
C TYR A 29 12.49 -6.99 0.37
N THR A 30 13.17 -5.84 0.31
CA THR A 30 14.63 -5.74 0.60
C THR A 30 14.89 -5.39 2.07
N LYS A 31 13.86 -5.08 2.86
CA LYS A 31 14.01 -4.96 4.32
C LYS A 31 14.43 -6.30 4.91
N LYS A 32 15.27 -6.26 5.95
CA LYS A 32 15.87 -7.43 6.62
C LYS A 32 14.86 -8.50 7.10
N ASN A 33 13.58 -8.14 7.22
CA ASN A 33 12.43 -9.00 7.58
C ASN A 33 11.29 -8.92 6.54
N GLY A 34 11.56 -8.45 5.32
CA GLY A 34 10.56 -8.37 4.26
C GLY A 34 10.39 -9.73 3.62
N GLU A 35 9.41 -10.52 4.05
CA GLU A 35 9.11 -11.85 3.50
C GLU A 35 8.75 -11.73 2.00
N PRO A 36 9.67 -11.99 1.05
CA PRO A 36 9.45 -11.71 -0.38
C PRO A 36 8.30 -12.54 -0.97
N PHE A 37 7.99 -13.65 -0.30
CA PHE A 37 6.98 -14.62 -0.66
C PHE A 37 5.97 -14.88 0.47
N GLY A 38 6.05 -14.14 1.59
CA GLY A 38 5.27 -14.41 2.82
C GLY A 38 5.58 -15.78 3.44
N GLU A 39 4.74 -16.20 4.39
CA GLU A 39 4.55 -17.61 4.70
C GLU A 39 3.74 -18.26 3.55
N ILE A 40 4.40 -19.08 2.72
CA ILE A 40 3.76 -19.82 1.62
C ILE A 40 2.85 -20.97 2.10
N GLU A 41 2.54 -21.03 3.39
CA GLU A 41 1.66 -22.02 4.01
C GLU A 41 0.38 -21.34 4.51
N PRO A 42 -0.81 -21.92 4.23
CA PRO A 42 -2.09 -21.33 4.58
C PRO A 42 -2.31 -21.43 6.09
N HIS A 43 -1.85 -20.43 6.84
CA HIS A 43 -2.20 -20.29 8.24
C HIS A 43 -3.47 -19.44 8.35
N GLY A 44 -4.57 -20.11 8.71
CA GLY A 44 -5.92 -19.55 8.73
C GLY A 44 -6.17 -18.35 9.66
N ASP A 45 -5.17 -17.91 10.43
CA ASP A 45 -5.28 -16.85 11.44
C ASP A 45 -4.05 -15.90 11.48
N SER A 46 -3.38 -15.66 10.35
CA SER A 46 -2.24 -14.72 10.31
C SER A 46 -2.71 -13.26 10.48
N HIS A 47 -2.15 -12.55 11.46
CA HIS A 47 -2.48 -11.15 11.79
C HIS A 47 -2.30 -10.24 10.57
N SER A 48 -3.41 -9.80 9.97
CA SER A 48 -3.41 -8.91 8.81
C SER A 48 -3.65 -7.47 9.27
N PHE A 49 -2.67 -6.59 9.04
CA PHE A 49 -2.82 -5.16 9.34
C PHE A 49 -4.07 -4.53 8.67
N VAL A 50 -4.46 -5.05 7.51
CA VAL A 50 -5.69 -4.63 6.81
C VAL A 50 -6.93 -5.13 7.55
N ASN A 51 -6.89 -6.36 8.07
CA ASN A 51 -7.98 -6.92 8.88
C ASN A 51 -8.13 -6.14 10.20
N ASP A 52 -7.01 -5.81 10.87
CA ASP A 52 -7.01 -5.04 12.12
C ASP A 52 -7.59 -3.62 11.90
N LEU A 53 -7.25 -2.99 10.78
CA LEU A 53 -7.79 -1.68 10.38
C LEU A 53 -9.29 -1.76 10.05
N ALA A 54 -9.71 -2.79 9.34
CA ALA A 54 -11.11 -3.02 9.00
C ALA A 54 -11.93 -3.27 10.27
N GLU A 55 -11.45 -4.12 11.17
CA GLU A 55 -12.10 -4.42 12.45
C GLU A 55 -12.19 -3.18 13.35
N THR A 56 -11.11 -2.39 13.42
CA THR A 56 -11.11 -1.11 14.14
C THR A 56 -12.11 -0.11 13.56
N ALA A 57 -12.20 -0.01 12.23
CA ALA A 57 -13.15 0.87 11.55
C ALA A 57 -14.60 0.45 11.77
N ILE A 58 -14.88 -0.86 11.70
CA ILE A 58 -16.21 -1.43 12.00
C ILE A 58 -16.59 -1.15 13.45
N HIS A 59 -15.67 -1.35 14.40
CA HIS A 59 -15.93 -1.07 15.82
C HIS A 59 -16.14 0.43 16.08
N PHE A 60 -15.41 1.30 15.40
CA PHE A 60 -15.60 2.75 15.47
C PHE A 60 -16.98 3.19 14.96
N ILE A 61 -17.44 2.63 13.84
CA ILE A 61 -18.78 2.90 13.30
C ILE A 61 -19.86 2.32 14.23
N LYS A 62 -19.68 1.09 14.72
CA LYS A 62 -20.63 0.42 15.61
C LYS A 62 -20.77 1.14 16.96
N SER A 63 -19.68 1.61 17.55
CA SER A 63 -19.70 2.38 18.81
C SER A 63 -20.33 3.78 18.66
N ARG A 64 -20.27 4.36 17.46
CA ARG A 64 -20.95 5.63 17.12
C ARG A 64 -22.45 5.44 16.86
N LEU A 65 -22.84 4.33 16.23
CA LEU A 65 -24.25 4.01 15.92
C LEU A 65 -25.01 3.40 17.11
N GLY A 66 -24.34 2.61 17.95
CA GLY A 66 -24.91 1.98 19.15
C GLY A 66 -25.06 2.91 20.38
N LYS A 67 -24.79 4.21 20.22
CA LYS A 67 -24.97 5.25 21.24
C LYS A 67 -26.29 6.04 21.07
N LYS A 68 -27.33 5.40 20.55
CA LYS A 68 -28.71 5.91 20.59
C LYS A 68 -29.62 4.92 21.29
#